data_AF-A0A7X5KT09-F1
#
_entry.id   AF-A0A7X5KT09-F1
#
_cell.length_a   1.000
_cell.length_b   1.000
_cell.length_c   1.000
_cell.angle_alpha   90.00
_cell.angle_beta   90.00
_cell.angle_gamma   90.00
#
_symmetry.space_group_name_H-M   'P 1'
#
loop_
_entity.id
_entity.type
_entity.pdbx_description
1 polymer ?
#
loop_
_entity_poly.entity_id
_entity_poly.type
_entity_poly.pdbx_seq_one_letter_code
_entity_poly.pdbx_strand_id
1 'polypeptide(L)'
;MSTENTNSIEELLTGDIDLGEGENIGMDKDPFADINGGDDPFADIGESDTFAEIDDDTNNPFAEATENTSESAVKVESEEDKSSSEEMATKEPEVAENEETEKEEKAVDKNESASDKQEVSDEGGEQSCSNPFEAEINRVETKAAEETKTGLLSKAPVFEYAGASEEISDLSKTFEDIRKEKSEDFPELEDGKRVSWKMNYCGIVKQVAQPNKTTVAEQKKLIEESKDFISAIKRKKGDLTCKIIPTVTAQKKGQMPVYKGIFSNEENALNSGKAITYVPSDDGNVYEIRSNAIGIFKAKANKISGLTKVRAGFTPALPLIPFEMLSEIISFFRYFADRKNVCEALVNVYWDDENEEYVIKVPEQKVGGAVVNTILPDSEDNLTHVMDIHSHNYMKAYFSETDNADEKATRIYTVIGRLDKLLPDISTRISVGGKFVDISPSDIFEYPFDDFPTEWLDNVTEYKAGGDLK
;
A
#
# COMPACT_ATOMS: atom_id res chain seq x y z
N MET A 1 -27.88 -41.95 -25.39
CA MET A 1 -27.19 -41.69 -26.67
C MET A 1 -26.34 -40.46 -26.42
N SER A 2 -25.10 -40.67 -25.98
CA SER A 2 -23.89 -40.71 -26.83
C SER A 2 -23.48 -39.28 -27.21
N THR A 3 -22.26 -38.79 -27.06
CA THR A 3 -20.98 -39.23 -26.50
C THR A 3 -20.11 -37.96 -26.59
N GLU A 4 -19.15 -37.80 -25.69
CA GLU A 4 -18.11 -36.77 -25.77
C GLU A 4 -17.37 -36.81 -27.11
N ASN A 5 -16.91 -35.66 -27.60
CA ASN A 5 -15.88 -35.62 -28.64
C ASN A 5 -14.95 -34.42 -28.41
N THR A 6 -13.81 -34.73 -27.79
CA THR A 6 -12.56 -33.97 -27.85
C THR A 6 -11.94 -34.18 -29.23
N ASN A 7 -11.61 -33.11 -29.96
CA ASN A 7 -10.59 -33.07 -31.02
C ASN A 7 -10.12 -31.61 -31.11
N SER A 8 -8.92 -31.30 -30.64
CA SER A 8 -7.61 -31.40 -31.32
C SER A 8 -7.33 -30.17 -32.21
N ILE A 9 -6.25 -29.48 -31.85
CA ILE A 9 -5.83 -28.13 -32.26
C ILE A 9 -5.25 -28.08 -33.70
N GLU A 10 -5.31 -29.18 -34.45
CA GLU A 10 -4.66 -29.28 -35.77
C GLU A 10 -5.54 -28.87 -36.97
N GLU A 11 -6.80 -28.45 -36.78
CA GLU A 11 -7.71 -28.18 -37.91
C GLU A 11 -7.88 -26.69 -38.29
N LEU A 12 -7.14 -25.76 -37.67
CA LEU A 12 -7.23 -24.31 -37.96
C LEU A 12 -6.10 -23.75 -38.85
N LEU A 13 -5.23 -24.59 -39.41
CA LEU A 13 -4.06 -24.14 -40.20
C LEU A 13 -4.11 -24.45 -41.70
N THR A 14 -5.28 -24.78 -42.26
CA THR A 14 -5.41 -24.94 -43.71
C THR A 14 -6.67 -24.26 -44.23
N GLY A 15 -6.52 -23.01 -44.64
CA GLY A 15 -7.56 -22.25 -45.33
C GLY A 15 -6.93 -21.18 -46.21
N ASP A 16 -6.63 -21.56 -47.45
CA ASP A 16 -6.19 -20.65 -48.51
C ASP A 16 -7.23 -19.54 -48.74
N ILE A 17 -6.79 -18.28 -48.70
CA ILE A 17 -7.59 -17.13 -49.12
C ILE A 17 -7.06 -16.63 -50.47
N ASP A 18 -7.94 -16.79 -51.44
CA ASP A 18 -7.92 -16.34 -52.83
C ASP A 18 -7.81 -14.81 -52.95
N LEU A 19 -6.83 -14.32 -53.72
CA LEU A 19 -6.68 -12.91 -54.10
C LEU A 19 -6.75 -12.80 -55.62
N GLY A 20 -7.82 -12.17 -56.09
CA GLY A 20 -8.14 -12.00 -57.50
C GLY A 20 -7.13 -11.19 -58.32
N GLU A 21 -7.09 -11.54 -59.61
CA GLU A 21 -6.51 -10.83 -60.75
C GLU A 21 -6.98 -9.35 -60.78
N GLY A 22 -6.24 -8.33 -61.19
CA GLY A 22 -4.94 -8.17 -61.82
C GLY A 22 -4.97 -6.84 -62.61
N GLU A 23 -3.95 -5.99 -62.49
CA GLU A 23 -3.62 -4.99 -63.52
C GLU A 23 -2.11 -4.74 -63.54
N ASN A 24 -1.51 -4.99 -64.71
CA ASN A 24 -0.08 -4.92 -65.02
C ASN A 24 0.38 -3.48 -65.22
N ILE A 25 1.37 -3.00 -64.46
CA ILE A 25 2.26 -1.90 -64.87
C ILE A 25 3.70 -2.17 -64.41
N GLY A 26 4.58 -2.43 -65.37
CA GLY A 26 5.98 -1.99 -65.40
C GLY A 26 6.99 -2.58 -64.41
N MET A 27 7.81 -3.52 -64.89
CA MET A 27 9.17 -3.75 -64.39
C MET A 27 9.96 -2.45 -64.38
N ASP A 28 10.48 -2.03 -63.22
CA ASP A 28 11.86 -1.52 -63.06
C ASP A 28 12.13 -1.05 -61.62
N LYS A 29 13.28 -1.50 -61.07
CA LYS A 29 14.07 -1.02 -59.92
C LYS A 29 13.79 -1.59 -58.51
N ASP A 30 14.71 -2.49 -58.14
CA ASP A 30 15.09 -2.84 -56.77
C ASP A 30 15.67 -1.62 -56.02
N PRO A 31 15.15 -1.24 -54.84
CA PRO A 31 15.63 -0.07 -54.10
C PRO A 31 16.87 -0.34 -53.20
N PHE A 32 17.52 -1.51 -53.26
CA PHE A 32 18.67 -1.83 -52.40
C PHE A 32 19.98 -2.13 -53.12
N ALA A 33 20.06 -1.93 -54.44
CA ALA A 33 21.29 -2.12 -55.20
C ALA A 33 21.98 -0.76 -55.46
N ASP A 34 22.64 -0.17 -54.45
CA ASP A 34 23.84 0.67 -54.58
C ASP A 34 24.14 1.46 -53.28
N ILE A 35 24.96 0.88 -52.38
CA ILE A 35 25.73 1.66 -51.39
C ILE A 35 27.19 1.18 -51.49
N ASN A 36 27.82 1.60 -52.59
CA ASN A 36 29.27 1.69 -52.76
C ASN A 36 29.52 2.85 -53.73
N GLY A 37 29.30 4.07 -53.24
CA GLY A 37 29.50 5.31 -53.97
C GLY A 37 29.59 6.44 -52.97
N GLY A 38 30.78 7.03 -52.85
CA GLY A 38 31.05 8.09 -51.88
C GLY A 38 30.25 9.34 -52.17
N ASP A 39 29.55 9.82 -51.15
CA ASP A 39 29.21 11.21 -50.89
C ASP A 39 28.78 11.27 -49.41
N ASP A 40 29.74 11.57 -48.54
CA ASP A 40 29.52 11.79 -47.11
C ASP A 40 29.06 13.24 -46.89
N PRO A 41 27.84 13.49 -46.35
CA PRO A 41 27.35 14.84 -46.09
C PRO A 41 28.05 15.56 -44.92
N PHE A 42 29.09 14.98 -44.30
CA PHE A 42 29.87 15.60 -43.21
C PHE A 42 31.29 16.01 -43.58
N ALA A 43 31.66 15.99 -44.86
CA ALA A 43 33.04 16.22 -45.30
C ALA A 43 33.54 17.70 -45.27
N ASP A 44 32.82 18.65 -44.66
CA ASP A 44 33.28 20.05 -44.60
C ASP A 44 32.83 20.79 -43.33
N ILE A 45 33.49 20.50 -42.20
CA ILE A 45 33.80 21.50 -41.16
C ILE A 45 35.25 21.26 -40.74
N GLY A 46 36.10 22.18 -41.17
CA GLY A 46 37.55 22.11 -41.07
C GLY A 46 38.12 22.47 -39.70
N GLU A 47 39.42 22.17 -39.62
CA GLU A 47 40.38 22.46 -38.56
C GLU A 47 40.34 23.92 -38.06
N SER A 48 40.25 24.09 -36.74
CA SER A 48 41.17 24.87 -35.88
C SER A 48 40.41 25.38 -34.65
N ASP A 49 40.63 24.73 -33.51
CA ASP A 49 40.59 25.44 -32.23
C ASP A 49 41.68 24.85 -31.33
N THR A 50 42.77 25.60 -31.26
CA THR A 50 43.93 25.37 -30.43
C THR A 50 43.55 25.34 -28.96
N PHE A 51 43.92 24.26 -28.28
CA PHE A 51 43.91 24.13 -26.83
C PHE A 51 44.80 25.23 -26.23
N ALA A 52 44.20 26.18 -25.53
CA ALA A 52 44.93 27.17 -24.75
C ALA A 52 45.41 26.49 -23.44
N GLU A 53 46.72 26.35 -23.31
CA GLU A 53 47.36 26.12 -22.01
C GLU A 53 47.05 27.33 -21.10
N ILE A 54 46.47 27.05 -19.94
CA ILE A 54 46.51 27.95 -18.79
C ILE A 54 47.26 27.20 -17.70
N ASP A 55 48.56 27.46 -17.64
CA ASP A 55 49.32 27.48 -16.41
C ASP A 55 48.78 28.62 -15.54
N ASP A 56 48.15 28.31 -14.39
CA ASP A 56 48.40 29.09 -13.18
C ASP A 56 48.12 28.24 -11.94
N ASP A 57 49.23 27.85 -11.32
CA ASP A 57 49.33 27.10 -10.09
C ASP A 57 49.50 28.10 -8.95
N THR A 58 48.42 28.72 -8.48
CA THR A 58 48.42 29.45 -7.20
C THR A 58 47.04 29.45 -6.53
N ASN A 59 46.78 28.41 -5.71
CA ASN A 59 46.02 28.43 -4.44
C ASN A 59 45.28 27.10 -4.21
N ASN A 60 46.03 26.06 -3.83
CA ASN A 60 45.46 24.93 -3.10
C ASN A 60 45.95 25.00 -1.64
N PRO A 61 45.07 25.24 -0.64
CA PRO A 61 45.46 25.44 0.75
C PRO A 61 45.67 24.14 1.53
N PHE A 62 45.90 23.00 0.87
CA PHE A 62 45.93 21.68 1.52
C PHE A 62 47.12 20.77 1.16
N ALA A 63 48.23 21.34 0.69
CA ALA A 63 49.44 20.58 0.37
C ALA A 63 50.58 20.85 1.37
N GLU A 64 50.44 20.41 2.63
CA GLU A 64 51.59 20.23 3.52
C GLU A 64 51.24 19.30 4.71
N ALA A 65 51.35 17.99 4.50
CA ALA A 65 51.56 17.00 5.54
C ALA A 65 52.14 15.70 4.94
N THR A 66 53.44 15.79 4.61
CA THR A 66 54.48 14.77 4.83
C THR A 66 54.17 13.28 4.68
N GLU A 67 54.84 12.72 3.68
CA GLU A 67 55.34 11.35 3.59
C GLU A 67 55.97 10.85 4.91
N ASN A 68 55.72 9.57 5.24
CA ASN A 68 56.81 8.64 5.55
C ASN A 68 56.36 7.17 5.63
N THR A 69 57.18 6.32 5.00
CA THR A 69 57.40 4.88 5.25
C THR A 69 56.28 3.90 4.91
N SER A 70 56.51 2.71 4.35
CA SER A 70 57.63 2.04 3.67
C SER A 70 57.11 0.66 3.28
N GLU A 71 57.62 0.13 2.18
CA GLU A 71 57.38 -1.21 1.61
C GLU A 71 57.35 -2.37 2.63
N SER A 72 56.48 -3.36 2.36
CA SER A 72 56.88 -4.77 2.40
C SER A 72 55.92 -5.63 1.58
N ALA A 73 56.45 -6.16 0.49
CA ALA A 73 55.88 -7.23 -0.31
C ALA A 73 56.09 -8.58 0.38
N VAL A 74 55.09 -9.45 0.34
CA VAL A 74 55.27 -10.91 0.41
C VAL A 74 54.39 -11.56 -0.65
N LYS A 75 55.00 -12.42 -1.46
CA LYS A 75 54.45 -13.21 -2.56
C LYS A 75 54.87 -14.66 -2.32
N VAL A 76 53.93 -15.61 -2.26
CA VAL A 76 54.07 -17.07 -2.51
C VAL A 76 52.64 -17.58 -2.83
N GLU A 77 52.30 -17.88 -4.08
CA GLU A 77 52.26 -19.23 -4.71
C GLU A 77 51.31 -20.20 -3.99
N SER A 78 50.11 -20.46 -4.52
CA SER A 78 49.73 -21.42 -5.59
C SER A 78 49.71 -22.88 -5.11
N GLU A 79 48.53 -23.50 -5.12
CA GLU A 79 48.36 -24.94 -5.38
C GLU A 79 46.92 -25.17 -5.90
N GLU A 80 46.84 -25.60 -7.15
CA GLU A 80 45.68 -26.29 -7.73
C GLU A 80 45.77 -27.76 -7.30
N ASP A 81 44.66 -28.40 -6.95
CA ASP A 81 44.47 -29.80 -7.33
C ASP A 81 42.99 -30.20 -7.50
N LYS A 82 42.78 -31.10 -8.45
CA LYS A 82 41.51 -31.51 -9.06
C LYS A 82 40.97 -32.81 -8.46
N SER A 83 39.64 -32.98 -8.58
CA SER A 83 38.93 -34.21 -8.97
C SER A 83 38.85 -35.40 -7.99
N SER A 84 37.63 -35.81 -7.59
CA SER A 84 36.83 -36.87 -8.28
C SER A 84 35.69 -37.43 -7.40
N SER A 85 34.48 -37.45 -7.99
CA SER A 85 33.44 -38.51 -7.97
C SER A 85 33.23 -39.44 -6.76
N GLU A 86 31.95 -39.61 -6.36
CA GLU A 86 31.30 -40.93 -6.25
C GLU A 86 29.76 -40.80 -6.18
N GLU A 87 29.07 -41.46 -7.12
CA GLU A 87 27.64 -41.80 -7.07
C GLU A 87 27.44 -43.11 -6.26
N MET A 88 26.24 -43.28 -5.69
CA MET A 88 25.26 -44.32 -6.09
C MET A 88 24.53 -45.02 -4.92
N ALA A 89 23.23 -45.25 -5.17
CA ALA A 89 22.39 -46.39 -4.75
C ALA A 89 21.32 -46.19 -3.65
N THR A 90 20.11 -45.85 -4.11
CA THR A 90 18.84 -46.60 -3.99
C THR A 90 18.65 -47.66 -2.89
N LYS A 91 17.46 -47.60 -2.24
CA LYS A 91 16.59 -48.77 -1.97
C LYS A 91 15.20 -48.35 -1.41
N GLU A 92 14.14 -48.70 -2.15
CA GLU A 92 12.84 -49.10 -1.59
C GLU A 92 12.94 -50.55 -1.04
N PRO A 93 11.99 -50.98 -0.18
CA PRO A 93 10.91 -51.80 -0.73
C PRO A 93 9.51 -51.64 -0.09
N GLU A 94 8.55 -51.79 -0.98
CA GLU A 94 7.16 -52.28 -1.02
C GLU A 94 6.58 -53.26 0.06
N VAL A 95 5.23 -53.29 0.08
CA VAL A 95 4.22 -54.34 0.45
C VAL A 95 3.64 -54.39 1.88
N ALA A 96 2.32 -54.12 2.04
CA ALA A 96 1.27 -55.14 2.28
C ALA A 96 -0.11 -54.57 2.72
N GLU A 97 -1.15 -55.15 2.13
CA GLU A 97 -2.61 -54.98 2.30
C GLU A 97 -3.17 -55.34 3.69
N ASN A 98 -4.32 -54.75 4.08
CA ASN A 98 -5.59 -55.50 4.23
C ASN A 98 -6.81 -54.66 4.69
N GLU A 99 -7.89 -54.86 3.93
CA GLU A 99 -9.30 -55.13 4.28
C GLU A 99 -10.25 -54.09 4.94
N GLU A 100 -11.26 -53.78 4.11
CA GLU A 100 -12.71 -53.52 4.33
C GLU A 100 -13.33 -54.16 5.60
N THR A 101 -14.43 -53.69 6.22
CA THR A 101 -15.78 -53.48 5.65
C THR A 101 -16.75 -52.81 6.67
N GLU A 102 -17.70 -52.03 6.13
CA GLU A 102 -19.15 -51.89 6.45
C GLU A 102 -19.68 -51.49 7.86
N LYS A 103 -20.49 -50.42 7.93
CA LYS A 103 -21.98 -50.50 7.78
C LYS A 103 -22.72 -49.14 7.77
N GLU A 104 -23.52 -48.99 6.70
CA GLU A 104 -24.83 -48.34 6.50
C GLU A 104 -25.77 -48.25 7.74
N GLU A 105 -26.86 -47.46 7.85
CA GLU A 105 -27.61 -46.52 7.00
C GLU A 105 -28.66 -45.74 7.85
N LYS A 106 -28.89 -44.47 7.47
CA LYS A 106 -30.15 -43.70 7.23
C LYS A 106 -31.44 -43.74 8.07
N ALA A 107 -32.08 -42.56 8.00
CA ALA A 107 -33.53 -42.21 7.89
C ALA A 107 -34.28 -41.78 9.18
N VAL A 108 -35.27 -40.88 9.21
CA VAL A 108 -35.75 -39.67 8.49
C VAL A 108 -37.20 -39.41 9.01
N ASP A 109 -37.48 -38.16 9.38
CA ASP A 109 -38.76 -37.40 9.36
C ASP A 109 -40.08 -37.74 10.11
N LYS A 110 -40.76 -36.60 10.42
CA LYS A 110 -42.21 -36.28 10.45
C LYS A 110 -43.07 -36.37 11.73
N ASN A 111 -43.49 -35.16 12.14
CA ASN A 111 -44.85 -34.60 12.24
C ASN A 111 -45.98 -35.20 13.13
N GLU A 112 -46.55 -34.27 13.92
CA GLU A 112 -47.97 -33.93 14.13
C GLU A 112 -48.90 -34.63 15.17
N SER A 113 -49.53 -33.72 15.95
CA SER A 113 -50.86 -33.75 16.59
C SER A 113 -51.06 -34.66 17.82
N ALA A 114 -51.97 -34.45 18.78
CA ALA A 114 -52.78 -33.35 19.34
C ALA A 114 -53.60 -33.96 20.52
N SER A 115 -54.25 -33.12 21.34
CA SER A 115 -55.33 -33.42 22.35
C SER A 115 -54.85 -33.97 23.70
N ASP A 116 -55.39 -33.63 24.88
CA ASP A 116 -56.35 -32.63 25.40
C ASP A 116 -56.22 -32.70 26.94
N LYS A 117 -56.47 -31.58 27.66
CA LYS A 117 -57.56 -31.45 28.66
C LYS A 117 -57.38 -30.30 29.66
N GLN A 118 -58.50 -29.57 29.79
CA GLN A 118 -59.06 -28.86 30.95
C GLN A 118 -58.60 -27.43 31.27
N GLU A 119 -59.20 -26.51 30.52
CA GLU A 119 -60.19 -25.48 30.92
C GLU A 119 -60.56 -25.25 32.42
N VAL A 120 -60.88 -23.96 32.68
CA VAL A 120 -61.66 -23.30 33.78
C VAL A 120 -60.82 -22.87 34.99
N SER A 121 -60.85 -21.65 35.55
CA SER A 121 -61.54 -20.34 35.41
C SER A 121 -60.71 -19.35 36.25
N ASP A 122 -60.39 -18.14 35.78
CA ASP A 122 -61.10 -16.87 36.01
C ASP A 122 -60.95 -16.25 37.43
N GLU A 123 -60.96 -14.92 37.41
CA GLU A 123 -61.03 -13.94 38.50
C GLU A 123 -59.76 -13.46 39.22
N GLY A 124 -59.64 -12.14 39.21
CA GLY A 124 -58.60 -11.37 39.85
C GLY A 124 -58.73 -11.27 41.37
N GLY A 125 -57.67 -10.76 41.96
CA GLY A 125 -57.61 -10.42 43.37
C GLY A 125 -56.23 -9.89 43.70
N GLU A 126 -56.16 -8.60 43.99
CA GLU A 126 -55.03 -7.99 44.69
C GLU A 126 -54.70 -8.80 45.95
N GLN A 127 -53.47 -9.30 46.06
CA GLN A 127 -52.87 -9.58 47.37
C GLN A 127 -51.43 -9.07 47.39
N SER A 128 -51.30 -7.82 47.82
CA SER A 128 -50.11 -7.31 48.46
C SER A 128 -49.78 -8.18 49.69
N CYS A 129 -48.64 -8.85 49.63
CA CYS A 129 -47.90 -9.26 50.82
C CYS A 129 -46.45 -8.85 50.61
N SER A 130 -46.22 -7.54 50.55
CA SER A 130 -44.88 -6.99 50.80
C SER A 130 -44.52 -7.33 52.24
N ASN A 131 -43.65 -8.32 52.41
CA ASN A 131 -43.06 -8.63 53.72
C ASN A 131 -42.51 -7.31 54.31
N PRO A 132 -42.90 -6.90 55.53
CA PRO A 132 -42.50 -5.61 56.09
C PRO A 132 -40.98 -5.43 56.12
N PHE A 133 -40.20 -6.52 56.20
CA PHE A 133 -38.74 -6.48 56.08
C PHE A 133 -38.26 -6.14 54.66
N GLU A 134 -38.90 -6.66 53.63
CA GLU A 134 -38.51 -6.40 52.23
C GLU A 134 -38.97 -5.02 51.76
N ALA A 135 -40.10 -4.54 52.29
CA ALA A 135 -40.53 -3.15 52.13
C ALA A 135 -39.59 -2.16 52.85
N GLU A 136 -39.08 -2.53 54.02
CA GLU A 136 -38.12 -1.70 54.78
C GLU A 136 -36.72 -1.72 54.15
N ILE A 137 -36.23 -2.88 53.67
CA ILE A 137 -34.97 -2.97 52.89
C ILE A 137 -35.08 -2.13 51.62
N ASN A 138 -36.19 -2.26 50.88
CA ASN A 138 -36.41 -1.43 49.70
C ASN A 138 -36.45 0.07 50.04
N ARG A 139 -37.04 0.46 51.18
CA ARG A 139 -37.06 1.84 51.67
C ARG A 139 -35.66 2.36 52.01
N VAL A 140 -34.87 1.56 52.72
CA VAL A 140 -33.48 1.90 53.08
C VAL A 140 -32.63 2.03 51.82
N GLU A 141 -32.77 1.10 50.86
CA GLU A 141 -32.08 1.16 49.57
C GLU A 141 -32.54 2.33 48.70
N THR A 142 -33.84 2.68 48.69
CA THR A 142 -34.30 3.89 48.00
C THR A 142 -33.72 5.14 48.64
N LYS A 143 -33.66 5.21 49.98
CA LYS A 143 -33.13 6.37 50.69
C LYS A 143 -31.63 6.53 50.46
N ALA A 144 -30.86 5.43 50.50
CA ALA A 144 -29.44 5.43 50.15
C ALA A 144 -29.19 5.79 48.68
N ALA A 145 -30.04 5.33 47.76
CA ALA A 145 -29.97 5.70 46.34
C ALA A 145 -30.33 7.17 46.11
N GLU A 146 -31.24 7.75 46.89
CA GLU A 146 -31.60 9.17 46.87
C GLU A 146 -30.47 10.06 47.42
N GLU A 147 -29.78 9.65 48.49
CA GLU A 147 -28.59 10.31 49.03
C GLU A 147 -27.41 10.25 48.04
N THR A 148 -27.21 9.09 47.40
CA THR A 148 -26.19 8.91 46.35
C THR A 148 -26.53 9.74 45.10
N LYS A 149 -27.81 9.79 44.73
CA LYS A 149 -28.31 10.65 43.65
C LYS A 149 -27.98 12.11 43.94
N THR A 150 -28.22 12.61 45.15
CA THR A 150 -27.94 14.03 45.49
C THR A 150 -26.45 14.38 45.33
N GLY A 151 -25.54 13.48 45.70
CA GLY A 151 -24.09 13.68 45.49
C GLY A 151 -23.62 13.54 44.03
N LEU A 152 -24.37 12.82 43.19
CA LEU A 152 -24.08 12.66 41.75
C LEU A 152 -24.60 13.84 40.93
N LEU A 153 -25.77 14.39 41.29
CA LEU A 153 -26.35 15.58 40.65
C LEU A 153 -25.38 16.77 40.65
N SER A 154 -24.60 16.92 41.73
CA SER A 154 -23.61 17.99 41.90
C SER A 154 -22.32 17.81 41.09
N LYS A 155 -22.06 16.64 40.49
CA LYS A 155 -20.87 16.42 39.66
C LYS A 155 -21.07 16.96 38.24
N ALA A 156 -20.05 17.63 37.71
CA ALA A 156 -20.04 18.13 36.34
C ALA A 156 -20.01 16.96 35.32
N PRO A 157 -20.71 17.07 34.18
CA PRO A 157 -20.56 16.14 33.07
C PRO A 157 -19.16 16.22 32.47
N VAL A 158 -18.69 15.12 31.93
CA VAL A 158 -17.37 14.98 31.29
C VAL A 158 -17.56 14.74 29.80
N PHE A 159 -16.93 15.56 28.97
CA PHE A 159 -16.73 15.27 27.55
C PHE A 159 -15.69 14.16 27.41
N GLU A 160 -15.97 13.11 26.63
CA GLU A 160 -15.03 12.03 26.36
C GLU A 160 -14.99 11.71 24.86
N TYR A 161 -13.83 11.90 24.24
CA TYR A 161 -13.60 11.59 22.83
C TYR A 161 -12.12 11.24 22.57
N ALA A 162 -11.86 10.20 21.78
CA ALA A 162 -10.52 9.77 21.35
C ALA A 162 -9.48 9.63 22.49
N GLY A 163 -9.92 9.26 23.70
CA GLY A 163 -9.05 9.13 24.89
C GLY A 163 -8.85 10.42 25.69
N ALA A 164 -9.33 11.57 25.21
CA ALA A 164 -9.37 12.82 25.97
C ALA A 164 -10.63 12.89 26.85
N SER A 165 -10.49 13.49 28.04
CA SER A 165 -11.59 13.69 29.00
C SER A 165 -11.53 15.09 29.61
N GLU A 166 -12.64 15.83 29.58
CA GLU A 166 -12.71 17.21 30.09
C GLU A 166 -14.05 17.50 30.77
N GLU A 167 -14.02 18.17 31.92
CA GLU A 167 -15.24 18.59 32.63
C GLU A 167 -15.93 19.77 31.93
N ILE A 168 -17.24 19.64 31.70
CA ILE A 168 -18.05 20.68 31.09
C ILE A 168 -18.55 21.62 32.19
N SER A 169 -17.92 22.80 32.27
CA SER A 169 -18.24 23.85 33.24
C SER A 169 -19.54 24.59 32.91
N ASP A 170 -19.87 24.75 31.62
CA ASP A 170 -21.08 25.44 31.16
C ASP A 170 -22.14 24.46 30.65
N LEU A 171 -23.11 24.16 31.53
CA LEU A 171 -24.23 23.26 31.27
C LEU A 171 -25.31 23.85 30.34
N SER A 172 -25.23 25.15 30.02
CA SER A 172 -26.17 25.84 29.13
C SER A 172 -25.84 25.66 27.65
N LYS A 173 -24.61 25.20 27.34
CA LYS A 173 -24.18 24.91 25.97
C LYS A 173 -24.99 23.76 25.36
N THR A 174 -25.24 23.87 24.05
CA THR A 174 -25.76 22.76 23.26
C THR A 174 -24.64 21.80 22.90
N PHE A 175 -24.99 20.56 22.52
CA PHE A 175 -24.00 19.59 22.03
C PHE A 175 -23.28 20.10 20.76
N GLU A 176 -23.95 20.92 19.96
CA GLU A 176 -23.37 21.56 18.78
C GLU A 176 -22.38 22.69 19.14
N ASP A 177 -22.59 23.43 20.23
CA ASP A 177 -21.65 24.44 20.69
C ASP A 177 -20.38 23.79 21.24
N ILE A 178 -20.53 22.68 21.99
CA ILE A 178 -19.42 21.85 22.44
C ILE A 178 -18.65 21.28 21.24
N ARG A 179 -19.36 20.84 20.20
CA ARG A 179 -18.73 20.37 18.95
C ARG A 179 -17.80 21.43 18.36
N LYS A 180 -18.27 22.67 18.23
CA LYS A 180 -17.51 23.76 17.61
C LYS A 180 -16.27 24.09 18.43
N GLU A 181 -16.42 24.22 19.74
CA GLU A 181 -15.29 24.46 20.64
C GLU A 181 -14.24 23.36 20.53
N LYS A 182 -14.67 22.09 20.57
CA LYS A 182 -13.74 20.94 20.49
C LYS A 182 -13.26 20.64 19.07
N SER A 183 -13.85 21.22 18.03
CA SER A 183 -13.40 21.01 16.65
C SER A 183 -12.10 21.72 16.30
N GLU A 184 -11.68 22.70 17.12
CA GLU A 184 -10.36 23.32 16.99
C GLU A 184 -9.23 22.32 17.32
N ASP A 185 -9.44 21.49 18.33
CA ASP A 185 -8.47 20.47 18.78
C ASP A 185 -8.69 19.09 18.11
N PHE A 186 -9.93 18.79 17.71
CA PHE A 186 -10.32 17.51 17.09
C PHE A 186 -10.93 17.74 15.69
N PRO A 187 -10.11 17.79 14.62
CA PRO A 187 -10.56 18.06 13.26
C PRO A 187 -11.65 17.11 12.75
N GLU A 188 -11.73 15.87 13.29
CA GLU A 188 -12.77 14.92 12.87
C GLU A 188 -14.19 15.38 13.24
N LEU A 189 -14.31 16.30 14.19
CA LEU A 189 -15.56 16.88 14.67
C LEU A 189 -16.02 18.11 13.86
N GLU A 190 -15.26 18.60 12.88
CA GLU A 190 -15.56 19.83 12.12
C GLU A 190 -16.89 19.76 11.34
N ASP A 191 -17.23 18.59 10.80
CA ASP A 191 -18.47 18.39 10.05
C ASP A 191 -19.62 17.92 10.96
N GLY A 192 -20.39 18.88 11.47
CA GLY A 192 -21.53 18.61 12.36
C GLY A 192 -22.59 17.67 11.78
N LYS A 193 -22.66 17.48 10.45
CA LYS A 193 -23.59 16.52 9.84
C LYS A 193 -23.18 15.06 10.10
N ARG A 194 -21.92 14.81 10.46
CA ARG A 194 -21.35 13.48 10.67
C ARG A 194 -21.18 13.12 12.15
N VAL A 195 -21.42 14.08 13.05
CA VAL A 195 -21.28 13.90 14.49
C VAL A 195 -22.65 13.58 15.08
N SER A 196 -22.77 12.39 15.63
CA SER A 196 -23.89 12.01 16.50
C SER A 196 -23.43 12.03 17.95
N TRP A 197 -24.34 12.27 18.89
CA TRP A 197 -23.99 12.42 20.30
C TRP A 197 -24.74 11.41 21.16
N LYS A 198 -24.02 10.79 22.09
CA LYS A 198 -24.62 9.96 23.15
C LYS A 198 -24.20 10.49 24.52
N MET A 199 -25.12 10.46 25.46
CA MET A 199 -24.86 10.73 26.87
C MET A 199 -24.94 9.41 27.64
N ASN A 200 -23.86 9.05 28.32
CA ASN A 200 -23.76 7.86 29.15
C ASN A 200 -23.68 8.27 30.63
N TYR A 201 -24.63 7.82 31.44
CA TYR A 201 -24.64 8.15 32.86
C TYR A 201 -25.15 6.96 33.68
N CYS A 202 -24.34 6.48 34.63
CA CYS A 202 -24.66 5.29 35.44
C CYS A 202 -25.03 4.07 34.57
N GLY A 203 -24.32 3.88 33.45
CA GLY A 203 -24.56 2.80 32.49
C GLY A 203 -25.81 2.96 31.61
N ILE A 204 -26.51 4.11 31.69
CA ILE A 204 -27.63 4.45 30.82
C ILE A 204 -27.11 5.27 29.65
N VAL A 205 -27.26 4.74 28.43
CA VAL A 205 -26.87 5.44 27.19
C VAL A 205 -28.10 6.02 26.52
N LYS A 206 -28.18 7.36 26.42
CA LYS A 206 -29.21 8.05 25.62
C LYS A 206 -28.59 8.77 24.44
N GLN A 207 -29.16 8.54 23.26
CA GLN A 207 -28.81 9.28 22.04
C GLN A 207 -29.43 10.68 22.08
N VAL A 208 -28.72 11.68 21.56
CA VAL A 208 -29.18 13.06 21.46
C VAL A 208 -29.78 13.27 20.07
N ALA A 209 -31.10 13.42 19.98
CA ALA A 209 -31.81 13.53 18.71
C ALA A 209 -31.63 14.90 18.02
N GLN A 210 -31.46 15.98 18.78
CA GLN A 210 -31.33 17.34 18.26
C GLN A 210 -30.12 18.07 18.89
N PRO A 211 -28.89 17.79 18.46
CA PRO A 211 -27.66 18.36 19.04
C PRO A 211 -27.62 19.90 19.04
N ASN A 212 -28.31 20.54 18.10
CA ASN A 212 -28.34 21.99 17.93
C ASN A 212 -29.34 22.70 18.86
N LYS A 213 -30.22 21.95 19.53
CA LYS A 213 -31.31 22.51 20.35
C LYS A 213 -31.29 21.99 21.78
N THR A 214 -30.89 20.73 21.96
CA THR A 214 -30.83 20.11 23.28
C THR A 214 -29.59 20.61 24.00
N THR A 215 -29.79 21.16 25.21
CA THR A 215 -28.69 21.54 26.10
C THR A 215 -28.19 20.34 26.90
N VAL A 216 -26.96 20.41 27.38
CA VAL A 216 -26.41 19.37 28.27
C VAL A 216 -27.26 19.21 29.55
N ALA A 217 -27.73 20.33 30.11
CA ALA A 217 -28.59 20.33 31.30
C ALA A 217 -29.92 19.57 31.07
N GLU A 218 -30.60 19.82 29.94
CA GLU A 218 -31.88 19.17 29.62
C GLU A 218 -31.71 17.65 29.44
N GLN A 219 -30.67 17.24 28.70
CA GLN A 219 -30.41 15.83 28.46
C GLN A 219 -29.99 15.10 29.75
N LYS A 220 -29.19 15.75 30.60
CA LYS A 220 -28.78 15.23 31.91
C LYS A 220 -29.99 15.03 32.82
N LYS A 221 -30.84 16.05 32.96
CA LYS A 221 -32.08 16.00 33.74
C LYS A 221 -33.02 14.88 33.28
N LEU A 222 -33.13 14.68 31.96
CA LEU A 222 -33.94 13.61 31.37
C LEU A 222 -33.45 12.19 31.75
N ILE A 223 -32.15 12.00 32.02
CA ILE A 223 -31.62 10.73 32.53
C ILE A 223 -31.88 10.64 34.04
N GLU A 224 -31.64 11.71 34.79
CA GLU A 224 -31.76 11.76 36.25
C GLU A 224 -33.19 11.57 36.77
N GLU A 225 -34.20 11.95 35.98
CA GLU A 225 -35.63 11.75 36.28
C GLU A 225 -36.15 10.36 35.85
N SER A 226 -35.32 9.56 35.16
CA SER A 226 -35.74 8.22 34.71
C SER A 226 -35.78 7.21 35.85
N LYS A 227 -36.77 6.31 35.83
CA LYS A 227 -36.89 5.18 36.77
C LYS A 227 -35.69 4.22 36.67
N ASP A 228 -35.08 4.17 35.49
CA ASP A 228 -33.90 3.36 35.21
C ASP A 228 -32.67 3.89 35.94
N PHE A 229 -32.57 5.21 36.16
CA PHE A 229 -31.43 5.83 36.83
C PHE A 229 -31.34 5.46 38.32
N ILE A 230 -32.46 5.53 39.04
CA ILE A 230 -32.51 5.05 40.44
C ILE A 230 -32.17 3.55 40.50
N SER A 231 -32.70 2.78 39.56
CA SER A 231 -32.45 1.34 39.48
C SER A 231 -31.00 1.00 39.13
N ALA A 232 -30.32 1.87 38.36
CA ALA A 232 -28.90 1.73 38.03
C ALA A 232 -28.00 2.07 39.22
N ILE A 233 -28.35 3.12 39.98
CA ILE A 233 -27.67 3.49 41.23
C ILE A 233 -27.76 2.35 42.26
N LYS A 234 -28.97 1.80 42.49
CA LYS A 234 -29.17 0.67 43.42
C LYS A 234 -28.33 -0.55 43.07
N ARG A 235 -28.19 -0.83 41.76
CA ARG A 235 -27.43 -1.97 41.24
C ARG A 235 -25.93 -1.71 41.11
N LYS A 236 -25.43 -0.52 41.50
CA LYS A 236 -24.04 -0.07 41.29
C LYS A 236 -23.53 -0.36 39.86
N LYS A 237 -24.40 -0.17 38.87
CA LYS A 237 -24.12 -0.59 37.49
C LYS A 237 -23.49 0.57 36.71
N GLY A 238 -22.25 0.39 36.27
CA GLY A 238 -21.57 1.31 35.35
C GLY A 238 -20.83 2.47 36.01
N ASP A 239 -20.26 3.33 35.18
CA ASP A 239 -19.52 4.52 35.60
C ASP A 239 -20.48 5.58 36.17
N LEU A 240 -20.13 6.11 37.33
CA LEU A 240 -20.90 7.11 38.07
C LEU A 240 -20.74 8.53 37.49
N THR A 241 -19.87 8.70 36.50
CA THR A 241 -19.70 9.99 35.80
C THR A 241 -20.69 10.13 34.65
N CYS A 242 -21.23 11.34 34.46
CA CYS A 242 -22.09 11.64 33.31
C CYS A 242 -21.19 12.01 32.14
N LYS A 243 -21.06 11.12 31.15
CA LYS A 243 -20.19 11.26 30.00
C LYS A 243 -20.95 11.69 28.76
N ILE A 244 -20.38 12.62 28.02
CA ILE A 244 -20.89 13.09 26.73
C ILE A 244 -19.89 12.67 25.66
N ILE A 245 -20.34 11.79 24.75
CA ILE A 245 -19.46 11.12 23.80
C ILE A 245 -19.96 11.43 22.38
N PRO A 246 -19.21 12.21 21.57
CA PRO A 246 -19.48 12.32 20.16
C PRO A 246 -19.05 11.02 19.45
N THR A 247 -19.79 10.66 18.41
CA THR A 247 -19.51 9.52 17.53
C THR A 247 -19.53 10.00 16.09
N VAL A 248 -18.36 9.94 15.45
CA VAL A 248 -18.19 10.32 14.04
C VAL A 248 -18.55 9.12 13.17
N THR A 249 -19.51 9.30 12.27
CA THR A 249 -19.81 8.29 11.26
C THR A 249 -18.78 8.34 10.13
N ALA A 250 -18.11 7.21 9.88
CA ALA A 250 -17.18 7.08 8.77
C ALA A 250 -17.93 7.16 7.43
N GLN A 251 -17.41 7.94 6.48
CA GLN A 251 -17.88 7.80 5.10
C GLN A 251 -17.47 6.43 4.56
N LYS A 252 -18.40 5.75 3.88
CA LYS A 252 -18.02 4.76 2.88
C LYS A 252 -17.34 5.47 1.72
N LYS A 253 -16.04 5.71 1.84
CA LYS A 253 -15.19 6.15 0.73
C LYS A 253 -15.19 5.03 -0.31
N GLY A 254 -15.32 5.38 -1.59
CA GLY A 254 -15.29 4.41 -2.70
C GLY A 254 -16.64 3.85 -3.15
N GLN A 255 -17.78 4.33 -2.63
CA GLN A 255 -19.09 3.91 -3.13
C GLN A 255 -19.65 4.92 -4.13
N MET A 256 -19.74 4.49 -5.38
CA MET A 256 -20.29 5.30 -6.48
C MET A 256 -21.81 5.49 -6.30
N PRO A 257 -22.34 6.72 -6.43
CA PRO A 257 -23.78 6.96 -6.35
C PRO A 257 -24.56 6.15 -7.39
N VAL A 258 -25.78 5.71 -7.06
CA VAL A 258 -26.61 4.82 -7.89
C VAL A 258 -26.87 5.36 -9.30
N TYR A 259 -26.91 6.68 -9.48
CA TYR A 259 -27.11 7.32 -10.80
C TYR A 259 -25.84 7.42 -11.65
N LYS A 260 -24.69 6.98 -11.13
CA LYS A 260 -23.41 6.93 -11.84
C LYS A 260 -23.02 5.49 -12.20
N GLY A 261 -22.21 5.31 -13.23
CA GLY A 261 -21.68 4.00 -13.62
C GLY A 261 -20.36 4.08 -14.35
N ILE A 262 -19.59 2.99 -14.32
CA ILE A 262 -18.35 2.80 -15.10
C ILE A 262 -18.58 1.63 -16.03
N PHE A 263 -18.23 1.80 -17.29
CA PHE A 263 -18.47 0.82 -18.33
C PHE A 263 -17.21 0.64 -19.16
N SER A 264 -17.03 -0.57 -19.70
CA SER A 264 -15.89 -0.91 -20.55
C SER A 264 -15.95 -0.25 -21.92
N ASN A 265 -17.15 0.14 -22.39
CA ASN A 265 -17.35 0.79 -23.68
C ASN A 265 -18.54 1.76 -23.66
N GLU A 266 -18.63 2.57 -24.71
CA GLU A 266 -19.66 3.61 -24.85
C GLU A 266 -21.08 3.03 -25.02
N GLU A 267 -21.25 1.95 -25.78
CA GLU A 267 -22.56 1.34 -26.04
C GLU A 267 -23.23 0.89 -24.74
N ASN A 268 -22.49 0.18 -23.89
CA ASN A 268 -22.96 -0.24 -22.58
C ASN A 268 -23.27 0.96 -21.67
N ALA A 269 -22.48 2.02 -21.76
CA ALA A 269 -22.71 3.24 -21.00
C ALA A 269 -24.02 3.92 -21.39
N LEU A 270 -24.33 4.01 -22.69
CA LEU A 270 -25.56 4.63 -23.19
C LEU A 270 -26.79 3.76 -22.89
N ASN A 271 -26.67 2.44 -22.98
CA ASN A 271 -27.76 1.50 -22.70
C ASN A 271 -28.03 1.30 -21.19
N SER A 272 -27.16 1.82 -20.31
CA SER A 272 -27.25 1.59 -18.86
C SER A 272 -28.40 2.31 -18.15
N GLY A 273 -29.00 3.32 -18.77
CA GLY A 273 -29.99 4.20 -18.15
C GLY A 273 -29.45 5.08 -17.01
N LYS A 274 -28.12 5.15 -16.81
CA LYS A 274 -27.47 6.02 -15.82
C LYS A 274 -27.37 7.46 -16.34
N ALA A 275 -27.47 8.43 -15.44
CA ALA A 275 -27.41 9.85 -15.81
C ALA A 275 -25.97 10.34 -16.10
N ILE A 276 -24.98 9.72 -15.45
CA ILE A 276 -23.56 10.03 -15.61
C ILE A 276 -22.80 8.73 -15.73
N THR A 277 -22.05 8.56 -16.81
CA THR A 277 -21.27 7.34 -17.05
C THR A 277 -19.81 7.68 -17.33
N TYR A 278 -18.91 6.74 -17.01
CA TYR A 278 -17.48 6.87 -17.23
C TYR A 278 -16.96 5.71 -18.07
N VAL A 279 -16.20 6.00 -19.11
CA VAL A 279 -15.69 5.01 -20.06
C VAL A 279 -14.20 5.25 -20.33
N PRO A 280 -13.31 4.27 -20.08
CA PRO A 280 -11.92 4.33 -20.55
C PRO A 280 -11.84 4.28 -22.09
N SER A 281 -10.90 5.02 -22.68
CA SER A 281 -10.63 5.02 -24.13
C SER A 281 -9.21 4.53 -24.44
N ASP A 282 -8.98 4.23 -25.71
CA ASP A 282 -7.68 3.85 -26.30
C ASP A 282 -6.54 4.84 -26.06
N ASP A 283 -6.85 6.13 -25.94
CA ASP A 283 -5.92 7.20 -25.59
C ASP A 283 -5.43 7.18 -24.12
N GLY A 284 -5.84 6.16 -23.35
CA GLY A 284 -5.50 5.97 -21.94
C GLY A 284 -6.26 6.88 -20.97
N ASN A 285 -7.20 7.69 -21.45
CA ASN A 285 -8.01 8.58 -20.64
C ASN A 285 -9.38 7.97 -20.32
N VAL A 286 -10.04 8.50 -19.29
CA VAL A 286 -11.43 8.19 -18.97
C VAL A 286 -12.30 9.38 -19.33
N TYR A 287 -13.42 9.12 -20.01
CA TYR A 287 -14.38 10.13 -20.44
C TYR A 287 -15.67 10.04 -19.65
N GLU A 288 -16.20 11.20 -19.22
CA GLU A 288 -17.55 11.33 -18.68
C GLU A 288 -18.54 11.51 -19.82
N ILE A 289 -19.57 10.67 -19.84
CA ILE A 289 -20.65 10.69 -20.83
C ILE A 289 -21.97 11.00 -20.12
N ARG A 290 -22.73 11.93 -20.69
CA ARG A 290 -24.08 12.28 -20.21
C ARG A 290 -25.03 12.32 -21.39
N SER A 291 -26.21 11.72 -21.22
CA SER A 291 -27.26 11.73 -22.24
C SER A 291 -28.48 12.49 -21.75
N ASN A 292 -29.03 13.35 -22.61
CA ASN A 292 -30.31 14.01 -22.39
C ASN A 292 -31.04 14.20 -23.74
N ALA A 293 -32.18 14.90 -23.72
CA ALA A 293 -32.99 15.12 -24.93
C ALA A 293 -32.29 15.94 -26.04
N ILE A 294 -31.24 16.71 -25.72
CA ILE A 294 -30.46 17.49 -26.68
C ILE A 294 -29.43 16.60 -27.39
N GLY A 295 -28.92 15.58 -26.70
CA GLY A 295 -27.94 14.65 -27.24
C GLY A 295 -27.01 14.07 -26.18
N ILE A 296 -25.86 13.58 -26.65
CA ILE A 296 -24.82 12.94 -25.84
C ILE A 296 -23.65 13.90 -25.69
N PHE A 297 -23.32 14.23 -24.45
CA PHE A 297 -22.18 15.07 -24.06
C PHE A 297 -21.03 14.16 -23.64
N LYS A 298 -19.84 14.44 -24.14
CA LYS A 298 -18.61 13.71 -23.81
C LYS A 298 -17.51 14.70 -23.44
N ALA A 299 -16.81 14.44 -22.35
CA ALA A 299 -15.64 15.22 -21.95
C ALA A 299 -14.67 14.35 -21.15
N LYS A 300 -13.36 14.63 -21.24
CA LYS A 300 -12.35 13.95 -20.42
C LYS A 300 -12.65 14.19 -18.92
N ALA A 301 -12.64 13.12 -18.15
CA ALA A 301 -12.90 13.16 -16.72
C ALA A 301 -11.64 13.62 -15.96
N ASN A 302 -11.75 14.71 -15.20
CA ASN A 302 -10.65 15.20 -14.36
C ASN A 302 -10.61 14.49 -12.99
N LYS A 303 -11.78 14.21 -12.42
CA LYS A 303 -11.93 13.54 -11.12
C LYS A 303 -13.24 12.77 -11.05
N ILE A 304 -13.15 11.49 -10.76
CA ILE A 304 -14.31 10.60 -10.65
C ILE A 304 -14.65 10.42 -9.17
N SER A 305 -15.67 11.13 -8.70
CA SER A 305 -16.16 11.01 -7.32
C SER A 305 -16.77 9.62 -7.08
N GLY A 306 -16.37 8.99 -5.98
CA GLY A 306 -16.79 7.63 -5.63
C GLY A 306 -15.79 6.55 -5.99
N LEU A 307 -14.67 6.88 -6.65
CA LEU A 307 -13.54 5.96 -6.85
C LEU A 307 -12.38 6.27 -5.91
N THR A 308 -11.61 5.23 -5.57
CA THR A 308 -10.36 5.36 -4.83
C THR A 308 -9.28 5.94 -5.76
N LYS A 309 -8.45 6.83 -5.22
CA LYS A 309 -7.29 7.37 -5.95
C LYS A 309 -6.21 6.30 -6.02
N VAL A 310 -5.95 5.78 -7.22
CA VAL A 310 -4.77 4.97 -7.52
C VAL A 310 -3.61 5.91 -7.86
N ARG A 311 -2.41 5.63 -7.35
CA ARG A 311 -1.19 6.36 -7.70
C ARG A 311 -0.24 5.38 -8.38
N ALA A 312 0.50 5.87 -9.38
CA ALA A 312 1.65 5.14 -9.89
C ALA A 312 2.66 4.96 -8.75
N GLY A 313 3.32 3.81 -8.71
CA GLY A 313 4.28 3.45 -7.69
C GLY A 313 4.44 1.95 -7.59
N PHE A 314 5.27 1.54 -6.63
CA PHE A 314 5.52 0.15 -6.32
C PHE A 314 4.99 -0.18 -4.93
N THR A 315 4.51 -1.40 -4.73
CA THR A 315 4.18 -1.93 -3.40
C THR A 315 4.85 -3.29 -3.33
N PRO A 316 5.94 -3.43 -2.56
CA PRO A 316 6.69 -4.67 -2.51
C PRO A 316 5.81 -5.79 -1.93
N ALA A 317 5.85 -6.95 -2.60
CA ALA A 317 5.28 -8.20 -2.09
C ALA A 317 6.34 -9.06 -1.36
N LEU A 318 7.61 -8.78 -1.63
CA LEU A 318 8.79 -9.41 -1.03
C LEU A 318 9.35 -8.53 0.10
N PRO A 319 10.15 -9.08 1.04
CA PRO A 319 10.86 -8.27 2.03
C PRO A 319 11.80 -7.25 1.37
N LEU A 320 12.33 -6.29 2.13
CA LEU A 320 13.37 -5.41 1.61
C LEU A 320 14.66 -6.21 1.35
N ILE A 321 15.41 -5.80 0.34
CA ILE A 321 16.72 -6.39 0.03
C ILE A 321 17.69 -5.99 1.14
N PRO A 322 18.38 -6.96 1.80
CA PRO A 322 19.33 -6.68 2.86
C PRO A 322 20.40 -5.68 2.45
N PHE A 323 20.74 -4.76 3.36
CA PHE A 323 21.78 -3.76 3.06
C PHE A 323 23.14 -4.41 2.79
N GLU A 324 23.45 -5.54 3.43
CA GLU A 324 24.68 -6.30 3.20
C GLU A 324 24.83 -6.68 1.71
N MET A 325 23.74 -7.12 1.06
CA MET A 325 23.73 -7.44 -0.37
C MET A 325 23.97 -6.20 -1.23
N LEU A 326 23.31 -5.08 -0.91
CA LEU A 326 23.57 -3.81 -1.60
C LEU A 326 25.04 -3.38 -1.44
N SER A 327 25.62 -3.58 -0.25
CA SER A 327 27.01 -3.24 0.04
C SER A 327 28.00 -4.10 -0.76
N GLU A 328 27.69 -5.38 -0.99
CA GLU A 328 28.45 -6.28 -1.84
C GLU A 328 28.44 -5.80 -3.29
N ILE A 329 27.26 -5.43 -3.80
CA ILE A 329 27.09 -4.90 -5.17
C ILE A 329 27.86 -3.59 -5.35
N ILE A 330 27.78 -2.66 -4.38
CA ILE A 330 28.55 -1.41 -4.41
C ILE A 330 30.05 -1.69 -4.42
N SER A 331 30.50 -2.67 -3.63
CA SER A 331 31.92 -3.06 -3.58
C SER A 331 32.38 -3.65 -4.92
N PHE A 332 31.57 -4.49 -5.54
CA PHE A 332 31.80 -5.01 -6.88
C PHE A 332 31.91 -3.89 -7.93
N PHE A 333 31.00 -2.90 -7.91
CA PHE A 333 31.07 -1.78 -8.83
C PHE A 333 32.28 -0.87 -8.60
N ARG A 334 32.64 -0.58 -7.35
CA ARG A 334 33.86 0.19 -7.03
C ARG A 334 35.10 -0.46 -7.61
N TYR A 335 35.19 -1.79 -7.51
CA TYR A 335 36.30 -2.53 -8.10
C TYR A 335 36.48 -2.27 -9.60
N PHE A 336 35.39 -2.09 -10.37
CA PHE A 336 35.47 -1.74 -11.80
C PHE A 336 35.69 -0.25 -12.07
N ALA A 337 35.19 0.62 -11.21
CA ALA A 337 35.41 2.06 -11.31
C ALA A 337 36.86 2.47 -11.02
N ASP A 338 37.57 1.72 -10.17
CA ASP A 338 38.96 2.01 -9.77
C ASP A 338 40.00 1.41 -10.73
N ARG A 339 39.59 0.71 -11.79
CA ARG A 339 40.54 0.12 -12.76
C ARG A 339 41.04 1.18 -13.73
N LYS A 340 42.19 0.88 -14.36
CA LYS A 340 42.77 1.72 -15.43
C LYS A 340 41.79 2.01 -16.57
N ASN A 341 40.93 1.03 -16.87
CA ASN A 341 39.81 1.19 -17.79
C ASN A 341 38.53 1.18 -16.96
N VAL A 342 37.96 2.37 -16.75
CA VAL A 342 36.69 2.55 -16.04
C VAL A 342 35.59 1.91 -16.89
N CYS A 343 34.90 0.93 -16.32
CA CYS A 343 33.86 0.17 -16.98
C CYS A 343 32.61 0.13 -16.12
N GLU A 344 31.44 0.26 -16.74
CA GLU A 344 30.17 -0.06 -16.09
C GLU A 344 30.04 -1.57 -15.90
N ALA A 345 29.24 -2.01 -14.94
CA ALA A 345 28.91 -3.42 -14.77
C ALA A 345 27.44 -3.59 -14.40
N LEU A 346 26.89 -4.78 -14.66
CA LEU A 346 25.51 -5.17 -14.37
C LEU A 346 25.49 -6.30 -13.35
N VAL A 347 24.53 -6.24 -12.43
CA VAL A 347 24.19 -7.30 -11.48
C VAL A 347 22.69 -7.57 -11.56
N ASN A 348 22.29 -8.83 -11.54
CA ASN A 348 20.90 -9.23 -11.45
C ASN A 348 20.60 -9.73 -10.02
N VAL A 349 19.47 -9.32 -9.47
CA VAL A 349 18.95 -9.82 -8.18
C VAL A 349 17.74 -10.70 -8.46
N TYR A 350 17.80 -11.91 -7.92
CA TYR A 350 16.74 -12.92 -7.99
C TYR A 350 16.16 -13.16 -6.61
N TRP A 351 14.92 -13.65 -6.59
CA TRP A 351 14.28 -14.22 -5.41
C TRP A 351 14.21 -15.73 -5.59
N ASP A 352 14.75 -16.45 -4.62
CA ASP A 352 14.62 -17.90 -4.52
C ASP A 352 13.29 -18.24 -3.85
N ASP A 353 12.36 -18.77 -4.65
CA ASP A 353 11.02 -19.10 -4.21
C ASP A 353 10.98 -20.30 -3.24
N GLU A 354 12.02 -21.15 -3.22
CA GLU A 354 12.11 -22.32 -2.33
C GLU A 354 12.70 -21.96 -0.97
N ASN A 355 13.76 -21.14 -0.97
CA ASN A 355 14.49 -20.75 0.24
C ASN A 355 13.98 -19.44 0.86
N GLU A 356 13.08 -18.73 0.17
CA GLU A 356 12.56 -17.41 0.56
C GLU A 356 13.67 -16.38 0.84
N GLU A 357 14.67 -16.34 -0.04
CA GLU A 357 15.82 -15.44 0.09
C GLU A 357 16.23 -14.78 -1.23
N TYR A 358 16.98 -13.68 -1.13
CA TYR A 358 17.53 -13.00 -2.28
C TYR A 358 18.86 -13.62 -2.72
N VAL A 359 19.03 -13.77 -4.03
CA VAL A 359 20.25 -14.30 -4.64
C VAL A 359 20.81 -13.28 -5.64
N ILE A 360 22.10 -12.95 -5.50
CA ILE A 360 22.83 -12.13 -6.47
C ILE A 360 23.44 -13.02 -7.55
N LYS A 361 23.21 -12.70 -8.82
CA LYS A 361 23.92 -13.30 -9.94
C LYS A 361 24.52 -12.21 -10.84
N VAL A 362 25.79 -12.38 -11.17
CA VAL A 362 26.49 -11.52 -12.13
C VAL A 362 26.51 -12.26 -13.47
N PRO A 363 25.75 -11.79 -14.49
CA PRO A 363 25.70 -12.48 -15.77
C PRO A 363 27.03 -12.33 -16.52
N GLU A 364 27.30 -13.25 -17.46
CA GLU A 364 28.41 -13.07 -18.39
C GLU A 364 28.17 -11.81 -19.22
N GLN A 365 29.14 -10.89 -19.17
CA GLN A 365 28.98 -9.55 -19.70
C GLN A 365 30.26 -8.99 -20.30
N LYS A 366 30.12 -8.22 -21.38
CA LYS A 366 31.19 -7.40 -21.97
C LYS A 366 30.93 -5.95 -21.61
N VAL A 367 31.87 -5.37 -20.88
CA VAL A 367 31.73 -4.06 -20.25
C VAL A 367 32.59 -3.00 -20.93
N GLY A 368 32.02 -1.82 -21.12
CA GLY A 368 32.69 -0.60 -21.55
C GLY A 368 32.38 0.56 -20.60
N GLY A 369 32.89 1.75 -20.90
CA GLY A 369 32.73 2.91 -20.02
C GLY A 369 31.30 3.48 -19.91
N ALA A 370 30.39 3.08 -20.81
CA ALA A 370 28.99 3.55 -20.87
C ALA A 370 28.03 2.48 -21.46
N VAL A 371 28.47 1.23 -21.57
CA VAL A 371 27.70 0.15 -22.21
C VAL A 371 28.05 -1.18 -21.54
N VAL A 372 27.02 -1.96 -21.23
CA VAL A 372 27.15 -3.35 -20.79
C VAL A 372 26.36 -4.24 -21.76
N ASN A 373 27.02 -5.22 -22.36
CA ASN A 373 26.37 -6.24 -23.20
C ASN A 373 26.33 -7.57 -22.46
N THR A 374 25.14 -8.09 -22.16
CA THR A 374 24.97 -9.33 -21.38
C THR A 374 24.25 -10.41 -22.17
N ILE A 375 24.61 -11.67 -21.93
CA ILE A 375 23.78 -12.82 -22.29
C ILE A 375 23.06 -13.25 -21.02
N LEU A 376 21.74 -13.01 -20.97
CA LEU A 376 20.94 -13.49 -19.85
C LEU A 376 20.79 -15.01 -19.97
N PRO A 377 21.06 -15.79 -18.90
CA PRO A 377 20.84 -17.22 -18.92
C PRO A 377 19.34 -17.55 -19.07
N ASP A 378 19.03 -18.76 -19.54
CA ASP A 378 17.66 -19.26 -19.57
C ASP A 378 17.03 -19.20 -18.17
N SER A 379 15.72 -18.95 -18.10
CA SER A 379 15.00 -18.85 -16.83
C SER A 379 15.13 -20.15 -16.03
N GLU A 380 15.67 -20.05 -14.83
CA GLU A 380 15.63 -21.15 -13.85
C GLU A 380 14.24 -21.15 -13.18
N ASP A 381 13.55 -22.29 -13.16
CA ASP A 381 12.14 -22.40 -12.75
C ASP A 381 11.87 -21.94 -11.31
N ASN A 382 12.88 -21.93 -10.44
CA ASN A 382 12.78 -21.57 -9.02
C ASN A 382 13.27 -20.14 -8.68
N LEU A 383 13.70 -19.36 -9.68
CA LEU A 383 14.23 -18.01 -9.46
C LEU A 383 13.40 -16.94 -10.16
N THR A 384 12.75 -16.12 -9.35
CA THR A 384 12.05 -14.93 -9.83
C THR A 384 13.04 -13.79 -10.05
N HIS A 385 13.15 -13.27 -11.28
CA HIS A 385 14.03 -12.13 -11.59
C HIS A 385 13.44 -10.82 -11.09
N VAL A 386 13.99 -10.30 -9.99
CA VAL A 386 13.43 -9.14 -9.26
C VAL A 386 13.94 -7.81 -9.80
N MET A 387 15.25 -7.68 -9.97
CA MET A 387 15.87 -6.39 -10.25
C MET A 387 17.14 -6.50 -11.07
N ASP A 388 17.35 -5.49 -11.91
CA ASP A 388 18.61 -5.24 -12.60
C ASP A 388 19.29 -4.01 -12.00
N ILE A 389 20.59 -4.12 -11.71
CA ILE A 389 21.39 -3.01 -11.19
C ILE A 389 22.60 -2.79 -12.08
N HIS A 390 22.78 -1.58 -12.62
CA HIS A 390 24.03 -1.20 -13.29
C HIS A 390 24.70 0.01 -12.66
N SER A 391 26.00 0.14 -12.94
CA SER A 391 26.82 1.21 -12.38
C SER A 391 27.12 2.31 -13.39
N HIS A 392 27.06 3.57 -12.96
CA HIS A 392 27.50 4.76 -13.72
C HIS A 392 28.88 5.27 -13.27
N ASN A 393 29.69 4.44 -12.61
CA ASN A 393 31.04 4.79 -12.16
C ASN A 393 31.07 6.10 -11.33
N TYR A 394 31.80 7.11 -11.81
CA TYR A 394 31.91 8.44 -11.21
C TYR A 394 30.83 9.43 -11.68
N MET A 395 29.94 9.03 -12.59
CA MET A 395 28.81 9.86 -13.02
C MET A 395 27.66 9.76 -12.02
N LYS A 396 26.71 10.68 -12.11
CA LYS A 396 25.48 10.60 -11.30
C LYS A 396 24.66 9.37 -11.70
N ALA A 397 23.91 8.83 -10.75
CA ALA A 397 22.88 7.84 -11.04
C ALA A 397 21.70 8.52 -11.76
N TYR A 398 21.44 8.11 -12.99
CA TYR A 398 20.28 8.52 -13.79
C TYR A 398 20.03 7.45 -14.84
N PHE A 399 18.82 7.41 -15.43
CA PHE A 399 18.51 6.49 -16.51
C PHE A 399 18.68 7.16 -17.88
N SER A 400 19.42 6.52 -18.78
CA SER A 400 19.71 6.98 -20.14
C SER A 400 18.59 6.60 -21.14
N GLU A 401 18.67 7.13 -22.36
CA GLU A 401 17.75 6.71 -23.44
C GLU A 401 17.96 5.25 -23.85
N THR A 402 19.20 4.74 -23.77
CA THR A 402 19.52 3.32 -24.00
C THR A 402 18.86 2.46 -22.93
N ASP A 403 18.97 2.85 -21.66
CA ASP A 403 18.34 2.13 -20.54
C ASP A 403 16.83 2.07 -20.74
N ASN A 404 16.21 3.17 -21.20
CA ASN A 404 14.77 3.18 -21.51
C ASN A 404 14.37 2.20 -22.63
N ALA A 405 15.26 1.96 -23.59
CA ALA A 405 15.01 1.05 -24.70
C ALA A 405 15.10 -0.42 -24.28
N ASP A 406 16.02 -0.73 -23.37
CA ASP A 406 16.37 -2.09 -22.95
C ASP A 406 15.52 -2.55 -21.74
N GLU A 407 15.18 -1.67 -20.81
CA GLU A 407 14.51 -1.97 -19.53
C GLU A 407 12.97 -2.04 -19.60
N LYS A 408 12.44 -2.75 -20.60
CA LYS A 408 10.98 -2.81 -20.85
C LYS A 408 10.23 -3.85 -20.01
N ALA A 409 10.93 -4.84 -19.48
CA ALA A 409 10.31 -5.91 -18.70
C ALA A 409 9.75 -5.38 -17.38
N THR A 410 8.66 -5.98 -16.87
CA THR A 410 8.07 -5.54 -15.60
C THR A 410 8.95 -5.94 -14.42
N ARG A 411 9.90 -5.07 -14.07
CA ARG A 411 10.92 -5.30 -13.03
C ARG A 411 11.33 -3.98 -12.37
N ILE A 412 12.13 -4.11 -11.33
CA ILE A 412 12.84 -2.99 -10.70
C ILE A 412 14.17 -2.79 -11.44
N TYR A 413 14.55 -1.54 -11.64
CA TYR A 413 15.82 -1.15 -12.23
C TYR A 413 16.50 -0.14 -11.32
N THR A 414 17.79 -0.32 -11.07
CA THR A 414 18.58 0.56 -10.20
C THR A 414 19.87 0.96 -10.87
N VAL A 415 20.19 2.26 -10.84
CA VAL A 415 21.50 2.78 -11.23
C VAL A 415 22.25 3.22 -10.00
N ILE A 416 23.50 2.77 -9.87
CA ILE A 416 24.42 3.22 -8.82
C ILE A 416 25.52 4.07 -9.46
N GLY A 417 25.60 5.33 -9.08
CA GLY A 417 26.61 6.28 -9.55
C GLY A 417 27.38 6.92 -8.39
N ARG A 418 28.34 7.80 -8.71
CA ARG A 418 29.17 8.50 -7.74
C ARG A 418 29.86 7.55 -6.76
N LEU A 419 30.48 6.50 -7.29
CA LEU A 419 31.20 5.50 -6.51
C LEU A 419 32.42 6.06 -5.77
N ASP A 420 32.83 7.31 -6.09
CA ASP A 420 33.80 8.13 -5.35
C ASP A 420 33.33 8.52 -3.93
N LYS A 421 32.02 8.49 -3.67
CA LYS A 421 31.45 8.86 -2.37
C LYS A 421 31.43 7.69 -1.40
N LEU A 422 31.39 8.00 -0.09
CA LEU A 422 31.17 7.01 0.96
C LEU A 422 29.84 6.25 0.77
N LEU A 423 28.76 7.01 0.55
CA LEU A 423 27.46 6.50 0.09
C LEU A 423 27.25 6.96 -1.36
N PRO A 424 27.16 6.03 -2.33
CA PRO A 424 26.96 6.39 -3.73
C PRO A 424 25.56 6.97 -3.96
N ASP A 425 25.39 7.60 -5.13
CA ASP A 425 24.06 8.01 -5.59
C ASP A 425 23.32 6.76 -6.08
N ILE A 426 22.10 6.52 -5.59
CA ILE A 426 21.26 5.39 -5.98
C ILE A 426 19.96 5.95 -6.56
N SER A 427 19.67 5.59 -7.81
CA SER A 427 18.43 5.94 -8.50
C SER A 427 17.68 4.66 -8.83
N THR A 428 16.42 4.55 -8.41
CA THR A 428 15.61 3.34 -8.60
C THR A 428 14.31 3.68 -9.30
N ARG A 429 13.90 2.82 -10.24
CA ARG A 429 12.61 2.89 -10.92
C ARG A 429 11.99 1.52 -11.08
N ILE A 430 10.70 1.49 -11.38
CA ILE A 430 10.03 0.31 -11.91
C ILE A 430 9.64 0.53 -13.35
N SER A 431 9.56 -0.55 -14.12
CA SER A 431 8.93 -0.57 -15.43
C SER A 431 7.61 -1.31 -15.33
N VAL A 432 6.53 -0.71 -15.83
CA VAL A 432 5.21 -1.33 -15.94
C VAL A 432 4.87 -1.47 -17.41
N GLY A 433 5.39 -2.54 -18.04
CA GLY A 433 5.29 -2.75 -19.49
C GLY A 433 5.91 -1.61 -20.31
N GLY A 434 7.11 -1.17 -19.94
CA GLY A 434 7.84 -0.07 -20.59
C GLY A 434 7.42 1.34 -20.14
N LYS A 435 6.52 1.46 -19.16
CA LYS A 435 6.20 2.74 -18.50
C LYS A 435 7.00 2.86 -17.21
N PHE A 436 7.91 3.82 -17.17
CA PHE A 436 8.81 4.01 -16.04
C PHE A 436 8.18 4.87 -14.93
N VAL A 437 8.39 4.44 -13.68
CA VAL A 437 7.99 5.19 -12.48
C VAL A 437 9.16 5.19 -11.50
N ASP A 438 9.66 6.37 -11.17
CA ASP A 438 10.70 6.53 -10.14
C ASP A 438 10.15 6.16 -8.76
N ILE A 439 10.94 5.43 -7.99
CA ILE A 439 10.61 5.02 -6.62
C ILE A 439 11.78 5.32 -5.68
N SER A 440 11.52 5.33 -4.37
CA SER A 440 12.60 5.56 -3.40
C SER A 440 13.46 4.30 -3.30
N PRO A 441 14.80 4.40 -3.23
CA PRO A 441 15.64 3.27 -2.89
C PRO A 441 15.24 2.62 -1.55
N SER A 442 14.71 3.41 -0.60
CA SER A 442 14.20 2.90 0.69
C SER A 442 12.92 2.07 0.58
N ASP A 443 12.23 2.09 -0.57
CA ASP A 443 11.09 1.20 -0.83
C ASP A 443 11.55 -0.23 -1.19
N ILE A 444 12.85 -0.42 -1.49
CA ILE A 444 13.44 -1.67 -2.00
C ILE A 444 14.55 -2.20 -1.12
N PHE A 445 15.43 -1.34 -0.61
CA PHE A 445 16.61 -1.73 0.19
C PHE A 445 16.40 -1.41 1.66
N GLU A 446 16.96 -2.25 2.53
CA GLU A 446 17.04 -1.98 3.96
C GLU A 446 17.88 -0.74 4.26
N TYR A 447 17.52 -0.05 5.34
CA TYR A 447 18.24 1.14 5.79
C TYR A 447 19.55 0.72 6.49
N PRO A 448 20.70 1.31 6.10
CA PRO A 448 22.01 0.85 6.58
C PRO A 448 22.40 1.27 8.00
N PHE A 449 21.68 2.21 8.59
CA PHE A 449 22.06 2.79 9.89
C PHE A 449 21.09 2.37 10.97
N ASP A 450 21.62 1.99 12.11
CA ASP A 450 20.83 1.82 13.32
C ASP A 450 20.26 3.16 13.80
N ASP A 451 19.19 3.10 14.57
CA ASP A 451 18.69 4.26 15.30
C ASP A 451 19.75 4.80 16.27
N PHE A 452 19.74 6.12 16.46
CA PHE A 452 20.60 6.74 17.46
C PHE A 452 20.07 6.49 18.89
N PRO A 453 20.94 6.52 19.93
CA PRO A 453 20.50 6.33 21.31
C PRO A 453 19.43 7.35 21.70
N THR A 454 18.27 6.87 22.16
CA THR A 454 17.11 7.74 22.46
C THR A 454 17.38 8.74 23.58
N GLU A 455 18.27 8.42 24.51
CA GLU A 455 18.74 9.33 25.57
C GLU A 455 19.37 10.63 25.04
N TRP A 456 19.79 10.66 23.76
CA TRP A 456 20.29 11.88 23.14
C TRP A 456 19.19 12.94 22.99
N LEU A 457 17.93 12.52 22.86
CA LEU A 457 16.77 13.43 22.79
C LEU A 457 16.62 14.26 24.06
N ASP A 458 16.97 13.71 25.23
CA ASP A 458 16.88 14.42 26.52
C ASP A 458 17.83 15.63 26.58
N ASN A 459 18.87 15.64 25.73
CA ASN A 459 19.84 16.73 25.64
C ASN A 459 19.47 17.79 24.58
N VAL A 460 18.36 17.61 23.87
CA VAL A 460 17.91 18.52 22.81
C VAL A 460 16.65 19.25 23.26
N THR A 461 16.63 20.57 23.10
CA THR A 461 15.42 21.38 23.29
C THR A 461 15.21 22.21 22.04
N GLU A 462 14.07 22.01 21.38
CA GLU A 462 13.71 22.77 20.19
C GLU A 462 13.29 24.20 20.57
N TYR A 463 13.83 25.21 19.88
CA TYR A 463 13.30 26.57 19.99
C TYR A 463 11.93 26.61 19.31
N LYS A 464 10.91 27.11 20.02
CA LYS A 464 9.65 27.49 19.37
C LYS A 464 9.96 28.65 18.42
N ALA A 465 9.70 28.44 17.13
CA ALA A 465 9.79 29.50 16.13
C ALA A 465 8.87 30.66 16.53
N GLY A 466 9.46 31.77 16.99
CA GLY A 466 8.72 32.95 17.49
C GLY A 466 9.40 33.74 18.61
N GLY A 467 10.53 33.27 19.16
CA GLY A 467 11.35 34.09 20.06
C GLY A 467 12.48 34.76 19.30
N ASP A 468 12.47 36.10 19.24
CA ASP A 468 13.57 36.90 18.70
C ASP A 468 14.93 36.42 19.26
N LEU A 469 15.79 35.93 18.37
CA LEU A 469 17.20 35.72 18.66
C LEU A 469 17.81 37.08 19.00
N LYS A 470 18.16 37.29 20.28
CA LYS A 470 18.94 38.42 20.76
C LYS A 470 20.42 38.05 20.85
#